data_AF-A0A348VXT8-F1
#
_entry.id   AF-A0A348VXT8-F1
#
_cell.length_a   1.000
_cell.length_b   1.000
_cell.length_c   1.000
_cell.angle_alpha   90.00
_cell.angle_beta   90.00
_cell.angle_gamma   90.00
#
_symmetry.space_group_name_H-M   'P 1'
#
loop_
_entity.id
_entity.type
_entity.pdbx_description
1 polymer ?
#
loop_
_entity_poly.entity_id
_entity_poly.type
_entity_poly.pdbx_seq_one_letter_code
_entity_poly.pdbx_strand_id
1 'polypeptide(L)'
;MKKFKNCILSLSAVLLLASCSGGTNVSIGVGNGKIPDDAIYANFSVADSFKDGYKISGKFTAKKNANLETNYVFAIADSDPVFSSSYNESVLLRLTGDMMKATKKSNGTYGGVKFSIQLTNLSSYFTKTSESKDVYFVLRDENYTDRTDITKVNSSHFNYTFDGTTVRIAHA
;
A
#
# COMPACT_ATOMS: atom_id res chain seq x y z
N MET A 1 -48.14 33.30 -35.54
CA MET A 1 -48.03 32.65 -34.21
C MET A 1 -47.51 31.23 -34.40
N LYS A 2 -46.59 30.79 -33.52
CA LYS A 2 -45.95 29.45 -33.38
C LYS A 2 -44.99 29.06 -34.54
N LYS A 3 -43.66 29.26 -34.50
CA LYS A 3 -42.53 28.85 -33.60
C LYS A 3 -42.25 27.32 -33.57
N PHE A 4 -40.93 27.03 -33.61
CA PHE A 4 -40.18 25.82 -33.18
C PHE A 4 -39.84 24.77 -34.26
N LYS A 5 -38.61 24.27 -34.39
CA LYS A 5 -37.25 24.66 -33.93
C LYS A 5 -36.27 23.72 -34.65
N ASN A 6 -35.14 24.24 -35.10
CA ASN A 6 -33.94 23.48 -35.43
C ASN A 6 -33.53 22.60 -34.23
N CYS A 7 -33.25 21.31 -34.48
CA CYS A 7 -32.47 20.48 -33.57
C CYS A 7 -31.40 19.75 -34.37
N ILE A 8 -30.27 20.44 -34.55
CA ILE A 8 -29.00 19.85 -34.98
C ILE A 8 -28.56 18.93 -33.83
N LEU A 9 -28.49 17.63 -34.08
CA LEU A 9 -27.86 16.66 -33.19
C LEU A 9 -26.36 16.98 -33.12
N SER A 10 -25.92 17.67 -32.08
CA SER A 10 -24.51 17.72 -31.72
C SER A 10 -24.15 16.40 -31.03
N LEU A 11 -23.60 15.48 -31.81
CA LEU A 11 -22.98 14.24 -31.33
C LEU A 11 -21.68 14.60 -30.60
N SER A 12 -21.80 15.04 -29.34
CA SER A 12 -20.66 15.14 -28.43
C SER A 12 -20.21 13.73 -28.09
N ALA A 13 -19.28 13.20 -28.90
CA ALA A 13 -18.53 12.01 -28.58
C ALA A 13 -17.73 12.29 -27.30
N VAL A 14 -18.30 11.88 -26.16
CA VAL A 14 -17.55 11.72 -24.92
C VAL A 14 -16.55 10.60 -25.21
N LEU A 15 -15.30 10.97 -25.48
CA LEU A 15 -14.18 10.04 -25.39
C LEU A 15 -14.14 9.57 -23.93
N LEU A 16 -14.84 8.47 -23.65
CA LEU A 16 -14.52 7.59 -22.55
C LEU A 16 -13.13 7.03 -22.87
N LEU A 17 -12.09 7.78 -22.47
CA LEU A 17 -10.78 7.20 -22.28
C LEU A 17 -11.00 6.05 -21.30
N ALA A 18 -11.04 4.83 -21.83
CA ALA A 18 -10.76 3.65 -21.07
C ALA A 18 -9.33 3.85 -20.55
N SER A 19 -9.19 4.47 -19.38
CA SER A 19 -7.96 4.32 -18.62
C SER A 19 -7.84 2.82 -18.40
N CYS A 20 -6.89 2.17 -19.06
CA CYS A 20 -6.25 1.02 -18.45
C CYS A 20 -5.87 1.51 -17.06
N SER A 21 -6.66 1.16 -16.04
CA SER A 21 -6.32 1.44 -14.66
C SER A 21 -5.14 0.51 -14.37
N GLY A 22 -3.95 0.98 -14.73
CA GLY A 22 -2.72 0.37 -14.28
C GLY A 22 -2.73 0.40 -12.76
N GLY A 23 -2.23 -0.68 -12.20
CA GLY A 23 -1.99 -0.77 -10.78
C GLY A 23 -0.80 -1.67 -10.59
N THR A 24 0.06 -1.28 -9.67
CA THR A 24 1.24 -2.08 -9.34
C THR A 24 0.88 -3.09 -8.26
N ASN A 25 1.22 -4.35 -8.50
CA ASN A 25 1.21 -5.38 -7.47
C ASN A 25 2.50 -5.29 -6.66
N VAL A 26 2.37 -5.20 -5.35
CA VAL A 26 3.47 -5.03 -4.41
C VAL A 26 3.52 -6.21 -3.47
N SER A 27 4.73 -6.69 -3.18
CA SER A 27 5.00 -7.68 -2.15
C SER A 27 6.18 -7.22 -1.31
N ILE A 28 5.91 -6.77 -0.08
CA ILE A 28 6.94 -6.33 0.87
C ILE A 28 7.15 -7.44 1.89
N GLY A 29 8.38 -7.92 2.05
CA GLY A 29 8.73 -9.02 2.94
C GLY A 29 9.66 -8.59 4.07
N VAL A 30 9.38 -9.03 5.29
CA VAL A 30 10.27 -8.89 6.47
C VAL A 30 10.63 -10.27 6.97
N GLY A 31 11.93 -10.53 7.13
CA GLY A 31 12.52 -11.78 7.58
C GLY A 31 14.03 -11.60 7.80
N ASN A 32 14.62 -12.40 8.68
CA ASN A 32 16.03 -12.27 9.04
C ASN A 32 16.99 -12.99 8.09
N GLY A 33 16.48 -13.85 7.21
CA GLY A 33 17.25 -14.55 6.18
C GLY A 33 18.25 -15.58 6.72
N LYS A 34 18.45 -15.66 8.04
CA LYS A 34 19.27 -16.67 8.72
C LYS A 34 18.46 -17.94 9.00
N ILE A 35 17.15 -17.79 9.19
CA ILE A 35 16.21 -18.89 9.34
C ILE A 35 15.55 -19.13 7.97
N PRO A 36 15.67 -20.32 7.37
CA PRO A 36 14.95 -20.64 6.14
C PRO A 36 13.44 -20.46 6.33
N ASP A 37 12.75 -19.90 5.34
CA ASP A 37 11.29 -19.72 5.34
C ASP A 37 10.76 -18.93 6.56
N ASP A 38 11.39 -17.81 6.91
CA ASP A 38 11.04 -16.99 8.09
C ASP A 38 10.31 -15.67 7.77
N ALA A 39 10.02 -15.41 6.50
CA ALA A 39 9.47 -14.13 6.10
C ALA A 39 7.94 -14.01 6.31
N ILE A 40 7.52 -12.80 6.69
CA ILE A 40 6.14 -12.29 6.59
C ILE A 40 6.06 -11.34 5.41
N TYR A 41 4.99 -11.43 4.62
CA TYR A 41 4.76 -10.58 3.46
C TYR A 41 3.45 -9.82 3.56
N ALA A 42 3.47 -8.55 3.17
CA ALA A 42 2.29 -7.77 2.81
C ALA A 42 2.17 -7.76 1.28
N ASN A 43 1.09 -8.34 0.75
CA ASN A 43 0.81 -8.40 -0.68
C ASN A 43 -0.42 -7.56 -1.00
N PHE A 44 -0.30 -6.55 -1.87
CA PHE A 44 -1.38 -5.62 -2.18
C PHE A 44 -1.21 -5.02 -3.57
N SER A 45 -2.24 -4.30 -4.01
CA SER A 45 -2.20 -3.55 -5.27
C SER A 45 -2.48 -2.07 -5.01
N VAL A 46 -1.78 -1.20 -5.72
CA VAL A 46 -1.98 0.24 -5.69
C VAL A 46 -2.34 0.70 -7.09
N ALA A 47 -3.49 1.36 -7.25
CA ALA A 47 -3.87 1.98 -8.50
C ALA A 47 -2.95 3.18 -8.81
N ASP A 48 -2.68 3.43 -10.09
CA ASP A 48 -1.80 4.53 -10.52
C ASP A 48 -2.36 5.92 -10.18
N SER A 49 -3.65 6.01 -9.86
CA SER A 49 -4.26 7.22 -9.30
C SER A 49 -5.49 6.93 -8.46
N PHE A 50 -5.73 7.75 -7.45
CA PHE A 50 -6.87 7.62 -6.56
C PHE A 50 -7.22 8.90 -5.78
N LYS A 51 -8.42 8.92 -5.19
CA LYS A 51 -8.96 10.02 -4.36
C LYS A 51 -9.29 9.53 -2.95
N ASP A 52 -9.73 10.44 -2.09
CA ASP A 52 -10.26 10.10 -0.76
C ASP A 52 -11.29 8.96 -0.85
N GLY A 53 -11.20 8.03 0.10
CA GLY A 53 -12.01 6.83 0.15
C GLY A 53 -11.48 5.66 -0.67
N TYR A 54 -10.33 5.80 -1.34
CA TYR A 54 -9.64 4.69 -1.99
C TYR A 54 -9.33 3.55 -1.01
N LYS A 55 -9.47 2.31 -1.47
CA LYS A 55 -9.26 1.11 -0.67
C LYS A 55 -8.05 0.34 -1.15
N ILE A 56 -7.01 0.27 -0.33
CA ILE A 56 -5.92 -0.68 -0.52
C ILE A 56 -6.40 -2.04 -0.02
N SER A 57 -6.52 -3.00 -0.93
CA SER A 57 -6.89 -4.36 -0.57
C SER A 57 -5.72 -5.32 -0.81
N GLY A 58 -5.58 -6.29 0.07
CA GLY A 58 -4.44 -7.18 0.03
C GLY A 58 -4.55 -8.33 1.02
N LYS A 59 -3.43 -8.99 1.25
CA LYS A 59 -3.31 -10.03 2.26
C LYS A 59 -1.91 -10.07 2.84
N PHE A 60 -1.84 -10.38 4.12
CA PHE A 60 -0.63 -10.85 4.75
C PHE A 60 -0.47 -12.36 4.53
N THR A 61 0.75 -12.80 4.29
CA THR A 61 1.12 -14.22 4.21
C THR A 61 2.39 -14.48 5.00
N ALA A 62 2.51 -15.67 5.56
CA ALA A 62 3.67 -16.07 6.34
C ALA A 62 4.31 -17.33 5.77
N LYS A 63 5.65 -17.36 5.81
CA LYS A 63 6.42 -18.59 5.62
C LYS A 63 6.39 -19.44 6.89
N LYS A 64 6.74 -20.73 6.75
CA LYS A 64 6.53 -21.75 7.79
C LYS A 64 7.19 -21.42 9.13
N ASN A 65 8.38 -20.80 9.08
CA ASN A 65 9.21 -20.51 10.25
C ASN A 65 9.20 -19.01 10.59
N ALA A 66 8.21 -18.26 10.11
CA ALA A 66 8.11 -16.84 10.42
C ALA A 66 7.90 -16.59 11.92
N ASN A 67 8.47 -15.50 12.43
CA ASN A 67 8.31 -15.12 13.83
C ASN A 67 6.89 -14.59 14.08
N LEU A 68 6.03 -15.41 14.69
CA LEU A 68 4.65 -15.03 15.03
C LEU A 68 4.47 -14.70 16.52
N GLU A 69 5.57 -14.47 17.25
CA GLU A 69 5.54 -14.00 18.64
C GLU A 69 5.60 -12.46 18.74
N THR A 70 5.59 -11.78 17.58
CA THR A 70 5.55 -10.33 17.45
C THR A 70 4.35 -9.88 16.60
N ASN A 71 4.18 -8.57 16.50
CA ASN A 71 3.24 -7.93 15.58
C ASN A 71 4.00 -7.27 14.43
N TYR A 72 3.28 -7.03 13.33
CA TYR A 72 3.83 -6.37 12.16
C TYR A 72 3.00 -5.14 11.82
N VAL A 73 3.69 -4.04 11.52
CA VAL A 73 3.10 -2.76 11.16
C VAL A 73 3.20 -2.59 9.65
N PHE A 74 2.06 -2.34 9.01
CA PHE A 74 1.99 -1.88 7.63
C PHE A 74 1.67 -0.38 7.61
N ALA A 75 2.51 0.41 6.95
CA ALA A 75 2.48 1.87 7.02
C ALA A 75 2.82 2.53 5.69
N ILE A 76 2.59 3.85 5.62
CA ILE A 76 3.13 4.75 4.59
C ILE A 76 4.16 5.66 5.27
N ALA A 77 5.33 5.85 4.65
CA ALA A 77 6.38 6.73 5.14
C ALA A 77 6.81 7.76 4.09
N ASP A 78 7.29 8.92 4.55
CA ASP A 78 7.81 10.02 3.74
C ASP A 78 9.27 9.84 3.31
N SER A 79 9.98 8.87 3.88
CA SER A 79 11.37 8.52 3.57
C SER A 79 11.59 7.03 3.81
N ASP A 80 12.61 6.45 3.16
CA ASP A 80 12.90 5.02 3.30
C ASP A 80 13.39 4.70 4.72
N PRO A 81 12.66 3.92 5.53
CA PRO A 81 13.08 3.58 6.89
C PRO A 81 14.32 2.68 6.97
N VAL A 82 14.75 2.08 5.86
CA VAL A 82 15.97 1.25 5.78
C VAL A 82 17.23 2.12 5.74
N PHE A 83 17.21 3.23 4.99
CA PHE A 83 18.41 4.04 4.72
C PHE A 83 18.38 5.43 5.36
N SER A 84 17.20 5.94 5.70
CA SER A 84 17.06 7.30 6.22
C SER A 84 17.44 7.35 7.69
N SER A 85 18.00 8.49 8.15
CA SER A 85 18.30 8.76 9.56
C SER A 85 17.07 9.19 10.37
N SER A 86 15.98 9.60 9.69
CA SER A 86 14.65 9.89 10.24
C SER A 86 13.59 9.69 9.16
N TYR A 87 12.36 9.43 9.57
CA TYR A 87 11.18 9.37 8.71
C TYR A 87 9.94 9.58 9.57
N ASN A 88 8.85 10.03 8.94
CA ASN A 88 7.53 10.02 9.52
C ASN A 88 6.73 8.91 8.87
N GLU A 89 5.99 8.14 9.67
CA GLU A 89 5.10 7.11 9.17
C GLU A 89 3.66 7.33 9.63
N SER A 90 2.74 6.95 8.76
CA SER A 90 1.32 6.80 9.06
C SER A 90 0.97 5.33 9.04
N VAL A 91 0.67 4.76 10.22
CA VAL A 91 0.28 3.36 10.34
C VAL A 91 -1.07 3.13 9.66
N LEU A 92 -1.10 2.20 8.72
CA LEU A 92 -2.30 1.79 8.01
C LEU A 92 -3.02 0.64 8.73
N LEU A 93 -2.26 -0.36 9.19
CA LEU A 93 -2.79 -1.56 9.84
C LEU A 93 -1.72 -2.27 10.65
N ARG A 94 -2.13 -3.00 11.69
CA ARG A 94 -1.30 -3.94 12.43
C ARG A 94 -1.78 -5.37 12.22
N LEU A 95 -0.86 -6.25 11.85
CA LEU A 95 -1.07 -7.70 11.83
C LEU A 95 -0.53 -8.28 13.13
N THR A 96 -1.36 -8.94 13.93
CA THR A 96 -0.86 -9.70 15.08
C THR A 96 -0.40 -11.08 14.67
N GLY A 97 0.61 -11.61 15.38
CA GLY A 97 1.06 -12.98 15.19
C GLY A 97 -0.08 -14.01 15.33
N ASP A 98 -1.00 -13.78 16.28
CA ASP A 98 -2.15 -14.66 16.52
C ASP A 98 -3.13 -14.69 15.33
N MET A 99 -3.38 -13.57 14.66
CA MET A 99 -4.18 -13.55 13.43
C MET A 99 -3.60 -14.48 12.37
N MET A 100 -2.27 -14.58 12.30
CA MET A 100 -1.60 -15.46 11.35
C MET A 100 -1.56 -16.92 11.80
N LYS A 101 -1.30 -17.17 13.09
CA LYS A 101 -1.37 -18.50 13.71
C LYS A 101 -2.75 -19.13 13.52
N ALA A 102 -3.82 -18.34 13.57
CA ALA A 102 -5.19 -18.81 13.31
C ALA A 102 -5.41 -19.36 11.89
N THR A 103 -4.52 -19.04 10.94
CA THR A 103 -4.58 -19.57 9.56
C THR A 103 -3.73 -20.81 9.32
N LYS A 104 -3.11 -21.36 10.38
CA LYS A 104 -2.21 -22.51 10.27
C LYS A 104 -2.93 -23.74 9.71
N LYS A 105 -2.30 -24.38 8.73
CA LYS A 105 -2.78 -25.61 8.08
C LYS A 105 -2.10 -26.83 8.70
N SER A 106 -2.69 -28.01 8.45
CA SER A 106 -2.18 -29.29 8.97
C SER A 106 -0.74 -29.62 8.54
N ASN A 107 -0.31 -29.13 7.37
CA ASN A 107 1.07 -29.30 6.87
C ASN A 107 2.09 -28.31 7.49
N GLY A 108 1.67 -27.52 8.49
CA GLY A 108 2.51 -26.53 9.17
C GLY A 108 2.70 -25.21 8.42
N THR A 109 2.13 -25.04 7.23
CA THR A 109 2.12 -23.76 6.51
C THR A 109 0.98 -22.86 6.96
N TYR A 110 1.01 -21.59 6.58
CA TYR A 110 -0.03 -20.63 6.91
C TYR A 110 -0.94 -20.34 5.70
N GLY A 111 -2.17 -19.92 5.99
CA GLY A 111 -3.05 -19.29 5.02
C GLY A 111 -2.64 -17.85 4.77
N GLY A 112 -3.64 -16.98 4.54
CA GLY A 112 -3.41 -15.55 4.45
C GLY A 112 -4.49 -14.78 5.20
N VAL A 113 -4.12 -13.67 5.81
CA VAL A 113 -5.03 -12.73 6.47
C VAL A 113 -5.32 -11.62 5.48
N LYS A 114 -6.55 -11.57 4.97
CA LYS A 114 -6.98 -10.52 4.05
C LYS A 114 -7.16 -9.19 4.80
N PHE A 115 -6.89 -8.09 4.12
CA PHE A 115 -7.18 -6.75 4.61
C PHE A 115 -7.78 -5.86 3.52
N SER A 116 -8.50 -4.83 3.96
CA SER A 116 -8.98 -3.74 3.12
C SER A 116 -8.92 -2.45 3.95
N ILE A 117 -8.08 -1.52 3.53
CA ILE A 117 -7.75 -0.29 4.27
C ILE A 117 -8.25 0.88 3.44
N GLN A 118 -9.15 1.68 4.01
CA GLN A 118 -9.70 2.87 3.33
C GLN A 118 -8.89 4.11 3.71
N LEU A 119 -8.29 4.77 2.72
CA LEU A 119 -7.60 6.04 2.89
C LEU A 119 -8.63 7.18 2.86
N THR A 120 -9.13 7.59 4.02
CA THR A 120 -10.27 8.54 4.10
C THR A 120 -9.88 10.00 3.93
N ASN A 121 -8.66 10.39 4.29
CA ASN A 121 -8.12 11.74 4.10
C ASN A 121 -6.71 11.63 3.53
N LEU A 122 -6.56 11.78 2.22
CA LEU A 122 -5.27 11.65 1.55
C LEU A 122 -4.23 12.66 2.06
N SER A 123 -4.67 13.82 2.56
CA SER A 123 -3.75 14.83 3.11
C SER A 123 -3.07 14.40 4.42
N SER A 124 -3.54 13.34 5.09
CA SER A 124 -2.81 12.78 6.23
C SER A 124 -1.66 11.86 5.83
N TYR A 125 -1.61 11.42 4.57
CA TYR A 125 -0.60 10.48 4.05
C TYR A 125 0.30 11.12 2.99
N PHE A 126 -0.23 12.09 2.24
CA PHE A 126 0.44 12.70 1.09
C PHE A 126 0.44 14.22 1.24
N THR A 127 1.62 14.82 1.10
CA THR A 127 1.75 16.29 1.07
C THR A 127 1.41 16.80 -0.32
N LYS A 128 0.54 17.82 -0.41
CA LYS A 128 0.20 18.46 -1.70
C LYS A 128 1.47 18.89 -2.43
N THR A 129 1.59 18.51 -3.70
CA THR A 129 2.74 18.82 -4.55
C THR A 129 2.42 18.65 -6.03
N SER A 130 2.91 19.58 -6.84
CA SER A 130 2.93 19.48 -8.31
C SER A 130 4.19 18.81 -8.85
N GLU A 131 5.19 18.60 -8.00
CA GLU A 131 6.45 17.94 -8.33
C GLU A 131 6.42 16.49 -7.81
N SER A 132 7.15 15.61 -8.47
CA SER A 132 7.26 14.22 -8.04
C SER A 132 7.96 14.14 -6.67
N LYS A 133 7.31 13.52 -5.68
CA LYS A 133 7.88 13.24 -4.35
C LYS A 133 7.96 11.75 -4.08
N ASP A 134 8.88 11.35 -3.22
CA ASP A 134 8.99 9.98 -2.76
C ASP A 134 7.94 9.66 -1.69
N VAL A 135 7.48 8.42 -1.71
CA VAL A 135 6.64 7.83 -0.66
C VAL A 135 6.94 6.33 -0.62
N TYR A 136 6.86 5.76 0.57
CA TYR A 136 7.24 4.37 0.80
C TYR A 136 6.09 3.64 1.47
N PHE A 137 5.69 2.49 0.91
CA PHE A 137 4.92 1.53 1.69
C PHE A 137 5.89 0.71 2.52
N VAL A 138 5.61 0.55 3.80
CA VAL A 138 6.55 -0.04 4.77
C VAL A 138 5.89 -1.22 5.45
N LEU A 139 6.62 -2.33 5.55
CA LEU A 139 6.32 -3.42 6.47
C LEU A 139 7.47 -3.50 7.48
N ARG A 140 7.14 -3.50 8.77
CA ARG A 140 8.15 -3.65 9.83
C ARG A 140 7.64 -4.48 10.99
N ASP A 141 8.55 -5.09 11.72
CA ASP A 141 8.30 -5.62 13.07
C ASP A 141 7.86 -4.46 13.99
N GLU A 142 6.88 -4.68 14.86
CA GLU A 142 6.45 -3.66 15.83
C GLU A 142 7.62 -3.27 16.76
N ASN A 143 8.54 -4.20 17.03
CA ASN A 143 9.74 -3.99 17.85
C ASN A 143 10.93 -3.46 17.05
N TYR A 144 10.73 -2.93 15.84
CA TYR A 144 11.76 -2.18 15.11
C TYR A 144 12.01 -0.82 15.77
N THR A 145 12.64 -0.84 16.94
CA THR A 145 13.06 0.35 17.71
C THR A 145 14.53 0.66 17.50
N ASP A 146 15.35 -0.38 17.32
CA ASP A 146 16.75 -0.26 16.90
C ASP A 146 16.82 -0.25 15.37
N ARG A 147 17.10 0.94 14.83
CA ARG A 147 17.11 1.19 13.39
C ARG A 147 18.35 0.65 12.68
N THR A 148 19.24 -0.03 13.40
CA THR A 148 20.38 -0.74 12.80
C THR A 148 20.00 -2.16 12.34
N ASP A 149 18.92 -2.74 12.87
CA ASP A 149 18.43 -4.05 12.46
C ASP A 149 17.53 -3.95 11.23
N ILE A 150 18.16 -3.77 10.07
CA ILE A 150 17.47 -3.66 8.77
C ILE A 150 16.67 -4.92 8.41
N THR A 151 16.85 -6.04 9.11
CA THR A 151 16.09 -7.26 8.82
C THR A 151 14.66 -7.23 9.34
N LYS A 152 14.35 -6.27 10.22
CA LYS A 152 13.02 -6.05 10.79
C LYS A 152 12.17 -5.06 10.03
N VAL A 153 12.66 -4.50 8.93
CA VAL A 153 11.95 -3.51 8.13
C VAL A 153 12.22 -3.73 6.66
N ASN A 154 11.22 -3.49 5.83
CA ASN A 154 11.38 -3.42 4.40
C ASN A 154 10.36 -2.43 3.84
N SER A 155 10.67 -1.87 2.67
CA SER A 155 9.89 -0.81 2.04
C SER A 155 9.76 -1.06 0.54
N SER A 156 8.72 -0.49 -0.06
CA SER A 156 8.56 -0.41 -1.51
C SER A 156 8.39 1.05 -1.87
N HIS A 157 9.24 1.51 -2.79
CA HIS A 157 9.39 2.90 -3.16
C HIS A 157 8.43 3.27 -4.30
N PHE A 158 7.76 4.40 -4.12
CA PHE A 158 6.90 5.00 -5.10
C PHE A 158 7.23 6.48 -5.25
N ASN A 159 6.93 7.01 -6.43
CA ASN A 159 6.87 8.43 -6.70
C ASN A 159 5.42 8.88 -6.81
N TYR A 160 5.07 10.05 -6.27
CA TYR A 160 3.73 10.60 -6.35
C TYR A 160 3.66 12.10 -6.62
N THR A 161 2.51 12.54 -7.12
CA THR A 161 2.04 13.93 -7.11
C THR A 161 0.66 13.99 -6.46
N PHE A 162 0.31 15.12 -5.86
CA PHE A 162 -0.99 15.30 -5.20
C PHE A 162 -1.49 16.73 -5.37
N ASP A 163 -2.63 16.90 -6.07
CA ASP A 163 -3.23 18.21 -6.32
C ASP A 163 -4.08 18.74 -5.14
N GLY A 164 -4.22 17.95 -4.08
CA GLY A 164 -5.13 18.19 -2.95
C GLY A 164 -6.45 17.42 -3.04
N THR A 165 -6.67 16.64 -4.09
CA THR A 165 -7.86 15.80 -4.30
C THR A 165 -7.52 14.43 -4.89
N THR A 166 -6.57 14.36 -5.81
CA THR A 166 -6.16 13.15 -6.52
C THR A 166 -4.67 12.91 -6.34
N VAL A 167 -4.32 11.76 -5.77
CA VAL A 167 -2.95 11.24 -5.79
C VAL A 167 -2.73 10.53 -7.10
N ARG A 168 -1.62 10.82 -7.77
CA ARG A 168 -1.08 10.02 -8.87
C ARG A 168 0.21 9.42 -8.40
N ILE A 169 0.37 8.12 -8.51
CA ILE A 169 1.48 7.38 -7.91
C ILE A 169 1.95 6.28 -8.84
N ALA A 170 3.25 6.04 -8.88
CA ALA A 170 3.87 4.97 -9.66
C ALA A 170 5.00 4.32 -8.86
N HIS A 171 5.20 3.01 -9.05
CA HIS A 171 6.31 2.31 -8.42
C HIS A 171 7.60 2.77 -9.08
N ALA A 172 8.58 3.14 -8.26
CA ALA A 172 9.89 3.61 -8.71
C ALA A 172 10.82 2.45 -9.10
#